data_AF-A0A812YCX8-F1
#
_entry.id   AF-A0A812YCX8-F1
#
_cell.length_a   1.000
_cell.length_b   1.000
_cell.length_c   1.000
_cell.angle_alpha   90.00
_cell.angle_beta   90.00
_cell.angle_gamma   90.00
#
_symmetry.space_group_name_H-M   'P 1'
#
loop_
_entity.id
_entity.type
_entity.pdbx_description
1 polymer ?
#
loop_
_entity_poly.entity_id
_entity_poly.type
_entity_poly.pdbx_seq_one_letter_code
_entity_poly.pdbx_strand_id
1 'polypeptide(L)'
;MAFLAWKQECKSCWAPRPSSPPRRRVRPLRHRAFMFGEKVRSLATGQGQKSQTLCRDCCGVSLKSLFLLGHRIQVDFMKGQASVDGWIHCQAAAQDASMLLGMRRRLQDVLSRQLARKSAEALTSDDAEVVNVISQMLVMDVE
;
A
#
# COMPACT_ATOMS: atom_id res chain seq x y z
N MET A 1 4.28 31.37 42.80
CA MET A 1 5.01 30.12 43.10
C MET A 1 5.43 29.49 41.78
N ALA A 2 6.72 29.56 41.44
CA ALA A 2 7.26 29.03 40.19
C ALA A 2 7.69 27.56 40.40
N PHE A 3 7.12 26.65 39.61
CA PHE A 3 7.56 25.25 39.54
C PHE A 3 8.87 25.18 38.75
N LEU A 4 9.99 24.98 39.44
CA LEU A 4 11.28 24.68 38.83
C LEU A 4 11.31 23.19 38.43
N ALA A 5 11.12 22.92 37.14
CA ALA A 5 11.38 21.59 36.58
C ALA A 5 12.90 21.39 36.43
N TRP A 6 13.49 20.51 37.24
CA TRP A 6 14.89 20.11 37.10
C TRP A 6 15.12 19.43 35.75
N LYS A 7 16.01 20.01 34.92
CA LYS A 7 16.50 19.39 33.69
C LYS A 7 17.49 18.28 34.06
N GLN A 8 17.16 17.02 33.74
CA GLN A 8 18.15 15.94 33.75
C GLN A 8 19.11 16.10 32.57
N GLU A 9 20.37 16.41 32.87
CA GLU A 9 21.45 16.55 31.90
C GLU A 9 22.00 15.18 31.47
N CYS A 10 22.41 15.05 30.20
CA CYS A 10 23.01 13.82 29.69
C CYS A 10 24.47 13.72 30.17
N LYS A 11 24.79 12.71 31.00
CA LYS A 11 26.12 12.54 31.63
C LYS A 11 27.30 12.41 30.65
N SER A 12 27.06 12.15 29.36
CA SER A 12 28.13 11.95 28.36
C SER A 12 28.48 13.21 27.56
N CYS A 13 27.62 14.22 27.50
CA CYS A 13 27.84 15.38 26.62
C CYS A 13 27.32 16.71 27.17
N TRP A 14 26.78 16.75 28.39
CA TRP A 14 26.31 17.97 29.08
C TRP A 14 25.30 18.82 28.28
N ALA A 15 24.73 18.27 27.21
CA ALA A 15 23.70 18.94 26.42
C ALA A 15 22.32 18.73 27.08
N PRO A 16 21.45 19.77 27.06
CA PRO A 16 20.08 19.62 27.51
C PRO A 16 19.37 18.57 26.64
N ARG A 17 18.86 17.50 27.27
CA ARG A 17 18.04 16.51 26.55
C ARG A 17 16.78 17.21 26.01
N PRO A 18 16.48 17.11 24.69
CA PRO A 18 15.21 17.61 24.19
C PRO A 18 14.08 16.88 24.93
N SER A 19 13.14 17.66 25.48
CA SER A 19 11.96 17.17 26.22
C SER A 19 10.92 16.52 25.30
N SER A 20 11.34 15.98 24.14
CA SER A 20 10.43 15.32 23.23
C SER A 20 9.97 14.01 23.88
N PRO A 21 8.66 13.74 23.94
CA PRO A 21 8.18 12.45 24.41
C PRO A 21 8.84 11.36 23.54
N PRO A 22 9.23 10.23 24.14
CA PRO A 22 9.84 9.14 23.39
C PRO A 22 8.88 8.79 22.25
N ARG A 23 9.33 8.97 21.00
CA ARG A 23 8.56 8.56 19.83
C ARG A 23 8.20 7.09 20.08
N ARG A 24 6.90 6.81 20.28
CA ARG A 24 6.38 5.44 20.37
C ARG A 24 7.03 4.67 19.23
N ARG A 25 7.72 3.57 19.53
CA ARG A 25 8.33 2.71 18.51
C ARG A 25 7.25 2.44 17.46
N VAL A 26 7.40 3.05 16.29
CA VAL A 26 6.49 2.83 15.17
C VAL A 26 6.69 1.37 14.81
N ARG A 27 5.63 0.56 14.92
CA ARG A 27 5.71 -0.84 14.49
C ARG A 27 6.20 -0.84 13.04
N PRO A 28 7.14 -1.73 12.66
CA PRO A 28 7.55 -1.83 11.27
C PRO A 28 6.30 -2.04 10.42
N LEU A 29 6.11 -1.18 9.43
CA LEU A 29 4.98 -1.27 8.52
C LEU A 29 5.16 -2.55 7.70
N ARG A 30 4.20 -3.48 7.80
CA ARG A 30 4.21 -4.74 7.04
C ARG A 30 4.03 -4.49 5.54
N HIS A 31 3.37 -3.40 5.18
CA HIS A 31 3.10 -3.01 3.79
C HIS A 31 3.92 -1.79 3.38
N ARG A 32 4.45 -1.83 2.15
CA ARG A 32 5.17 -0.70 1.52
C ARG A 32 4.25 0.23 0.75
N ALA A 33 2.99 -0.18 0.53
CA ALA A 33 2.00 0.59 -0.19
C ALA A 33 0.70 0.71 0.62
N PHE A 34 0.01 1.83 0.45
CA PHE A 34 -1.23 2.15 1.14
C PHE A 34 -2.24 2.73 0.15
N MET A 35 -3.49 2.29 0.25
CA MET A 35 -4.63 2.94 -0.39
C MET A 35 -5.33 3.83 0.64
N PHE A 36 -5.91 4.95 0.20
CA PHE A 36 -6.67 5.86 1.06
C PHE A 36 -7.98 6.25 0.36
N GLY A 37 -9.03 6.44 1.14
CA GLY A 37 -10.33 6.88 0.62
C GLY A 37 -10.42 8.41 0.48
N GLU A 38 -9.95 9.14 1.49
CA GLU A 38 -10.06 10.60 1.53
C GLU A 38 -8.70 11.26 1.81
N LYS A 39 -8.42 12.34 1.07
CA LYS A 39 -7.25 13.20 1.26
C LYS A 39 -7.72 14.55 1.79
N VAL A 40 -7.32 14.88 3.01
CA VAL A 40 -7.66 16.15 3.66
C VAL A 40 -6.44 17.04 3.70
N ARG A 41 -6.60 18.31 3.31
CA ARG A 41 -5.58 19.33 3.54
C ARG A 41 -5.92 20.07 4.82
N SER A 42 -5.07 19.92 5.83
CA SER A 42 -5.13 20.76 7.02
C SER A 42 -4.43 22.07 6.71
N LEU A 43 -5.20 23.14 6.61
CA LEU A 43 -4.69 24.50 6.53
C LEU A 43 -4.10 24.87 7.89
N ALA A 44 -2.95 25.54 7.88
CA ALA A 44 -2.30 25.99 9.10
C ALA A 44 -3.18 27.00 9.83
N THR A 45 -3.59 26.69 11.06
CA THR A 45 -4.48 27.54 11.88
C THR A 45 -3.72 28.48 12.83
N GLY A 46 -2.43 28.73 12.60
CA GLY A 46 -1.65 29.68 13.41
C GLY A 46 -0.24 29.95 12.87
N GLN A 47 0.39 31.03 13.39
CA GLN A 47 1.77 31.42 13.07
C GLN A 47 2.74 30.27 13.41
N GLY A 48 3.26 29.60 12.36
CA GLY A 48 4.31 28.58 12.47
C GLY A 48 3.91 27.15 12.12
N GLN A 49 2.63 26.84 11.91
CA GLN A 49 2.24 25.54 11.37
C GLN A 49 2.35 25.52 9.84
N LYS A 50 2.91 24.44 9.28
CA LYS A 50 2.94 24.22 7.82
C LYS A 50 1.67 23.48 7.41
N SER A 51 1.13 23.81 6.24
CA SER A 51 0.03 23.05 5.63
C SER A 51 0.42 21.57 5.54
N GLN A 52 -0.46 20.69 6.03
CA GLN A 52 -0.24 19.25 6.01
C GLN A 52 -1.30 18.57 5.16
N THR A 53 -0.86 17.59 4.38
CA THR A 53 -1.76 16.68 3.67
C THR A 53 -1.87 15.41 4.51
N LEU A 54 -3.10 15.08 4.90
CA LEU A 54 -3.41 13.89 5.68
C LEU A 54 -4.27 12.96 4.83
N CYS A 55 -4.02 11.66 4.94
CA CYS A 55 -4.86 10.63 4.35
C CYS A 55 -5.75 10.05 5.44
N ARG A 56 -7.07 10.12 5.26
CA ARG A 56 -8.05 9.42 6.11
C ARG A 56 -8.33 8.04 5.52
N ASP A 57 -8.66 7.11 6.39
CA ASP A 57 -9.04 5.72 6.05
C ASP A 57 -8.02 5.03 5.15
N CYS A 58 -6.79 4.91 5.65
CA CYS A 58 -5.72 4.22 4.94
C CYS A 58 -5.70 2.72 5.26
N CYS A 59 -5.50 1.89 4.23
CA CYS A 59 -5.30 0.46 4.36
C CYS A 59 -4.00 0.05 3.68
N GLY A 60 -3.22 -0.81 4.35
CA GLY A 60 -2.02 -1.40 3.75
C GLY A 60 -2.39 -2.41 2.69
N VAL A 61 -1.67 -2.40 1.57
CA VAL A 61 -1.92 -3.30 0.44
C VAL A 61 -0.65 -3.99 -0.03
N SER A 62 -0.78 -5.21 -0.54
CA SER A 62 0.34 -5.93 -1.16
C SER A 62 0.63 -5.34 -2.53
N LEU A 63 1.90 -5.41 -2.97
CA LEU A 63 2.24 -5.00 -4.32
C LEU A 63 1.51 -5.86 -5.37
N LYS A 64 1.34 -7.17 -5.14
CA LYS A 64 0.59 -8.05 -6.03
C LYS A 64 -0.84 -7.56 -6.29
N SER A 65 -1.53 -7.03 -5.27
CA SER A 65 -2.89 -6.46 -5.45
C SER A 65 -2.89 -5.25 -6.38
N LEU A 66 -1.89 -4.38 -6.28
CA LEU A 66 -1.73 -3.21 -7.15
C LEU A 66 -1.45 -3.63 -8.59
N PHE A 67 -0.64 -4.67 -8.80
CA PHE A 67 -0.41 -5.21 -10.14
C PHE A 67 -1.66 -5.87 -10.71
N LEU A 68 -2.38 -6.69 -9.94
CA LEU A 68 -3.60 -7.36 -10.42
C LEU A 68 -4.72 -6.38 -10.75
N LEU A 69 -4.97 -5.39 -9.90
CA LEU A 69 -6.16 -4.52 -9.96
C LEU A 69 -5.87 -3.10 -10.48
N GLY A 70 -4.61 -2.69 -10.59
CA GLY A 70 -4.23 -1.36 -11.10
C GLY A 70 -4.57 -1.20 -12.58
N HIS A 71 -4.42 -0.01 -13.15
CA HIS A 71 -4.91 0.21 -14.52
C HIS A 71 -3.90 -0.18 -15.60
N ARG A 72 -2.66 0.33 -15.58
CA ARG A 72 -1.66 0.09 -16.64
C ARG A 72 -0.44 -0.62 -16.10
N ILE A 73 -0.30 -1.92 -16.39
CA ILE A 73 0.94 -2.65 -16.09
C ILE A 73 1.88 -2.55 -17.27
N GLN A 74 3.14 -2.23 -17.01
CA GLN A 74 4.22 -2.38 -17.96
C GLN A 74 5.26 -3.32 -17.37
N VAL A 75 5.82 -4.20 -18.20
CA VAL A 75 6.88 -5.12 -17.79
C VAL A 75 8.03 -4.97 -18.77
N ASP A 76 9.19 -4.62 -18.25
CA ASP A 76 10.46 -4.64 -18.96
C ASP A 76 11.19 -5.94 -18.55
N PHE A 77 11.00 -6.99 -19.35
CA PHE A 77 11.59 -8.30 -19.10
C PHE A 77 13.12 -8.27 -19.15
N MET A 78 13.71 -7.37 -19.95
CA MET A 78 15.16 -7.24 -20.07
C MET A 78 15.77 -6.61 -18.82
N LYS A 79 15.04 -5.68 -18.18
CA LYS A 79 15.47 -5.03 -16.93
C LYS A 79 14.95 -5.71 -15.66
N GLY A 80 14.14 -6.76 -15.77
CA GLY A 80 13.52 -7.43 -14.62
C GLY A 80 12.60 -6.52 -13.81
N GLN A 81 11.98 -5.53 -14.46
CA GLN A 81 11.23 -4.48 -13.80
C GLN A 81 9.78 -4.49 -14.26
N ALA A 82 8.85 -4.38 -13.31
CA ALA A 82 7.44 -4.17 -13.60
C ALA A 82 6.98 -2.83 -13.01
N SER A 83 6.02 -2.19 -13.67
CA SER A 83 5.41 -0.96 -13.18
C SER A 83 3.89 -0.98 -13.27
N VAL A 84 3.24 -0.26 -12.35
CA VAL A 84 1.82 0.04 -12.39
C VAL A 84 1.64 1.55 -12.54
N ASP A 85 0.84 1.94 -13.53
CA ASP A 85 0.51 3.32 -13.90
C ASP A 85 1.73 4.22 -14.18
N GLY A 86 2.90 3.61 -14.41
CA GLY A 86 4.16 4.29 -14.71
C GLY A 86 4.85 4.95 -13.52
N TRP A 87 4.34 4.80 -12.28
CA TRP A 87 4.93 5.43 -11.09
C TRP A 87 5.21 4.45 -9.95
N ILE A 88 4.50 3.32 -9.89
CA ILE A 88 4.80 2.25 -8.94
C ILE A 88 5.74 1.28 -9.65
N HIS A 89 6.96 1.11 -9.15
CA HIS A 89 7.95 0.22 -9.74
C HIS A 89 8.34 -0.89 -8.77
N CYS A 90 8.46 -2.12 -9.25
CA CYS A 90 9.04 -3.22 -8.50
C CYS A 90 10.01 -4.03 -9.36
N GLN A 91 10.94 -4.68 -8.66
CA GLN A 91 11.72 -5.76 -9.25
C GLN A 91 10.85 -7.01 -9.26
N ALA A 92 10.75 -7.66 -10.41
CA ALA A 92 9.97 -8.87 -10.58
C ALA A 92 10.68 -9.81 -11.54
N ALA A 93 10.79 -11.08 -11.17
CA ALA A 93 11.26 -12.09 -12.10
C ALA A 93 10.32 -12.14 -13.32
N ALA A 94 10.88 -12.43 -14.50
CA ALA A 94 10.09 -12.51 -15.73
C ALA A 94 8.90 -13.49 -15.58
N GLN A 95 9.13 -14.62 -14.91
CA GLN A 95 8.10 -15.62 -14.62
C GLN A 95 6.96 -15.05 -13.75
N ASP A 96 7.28 -14.33 -12.67
CA ASP A 96 6.28 -13.74 -11.78
C ASP A 96 5.47 -12.67 -12.50
N ALA A 97 6.13 -11.83 -13.30
CA ALA A 97 5.48 -10.79 -14.08
C ALA A 97 4.55 -11.39 -15.14
N SER A 98 4.99 -12.44 -15.85
CA SER A 98 4.16 -13.19 -16.81
C SER A 98 2.96 -13.85 -16.14
N MET A 99 3.17 -14.44 -14.95
CA MET A 99 2.10 -15.05 -14.16
C MET A 99 1.05 -14.00 -13.76
N LEU A 100 1.47 -12.86 -13.21
CA LEU A 100 0.57 -11.78 -12.79
C LEU A 100 -0.22 -11.21 -13.98
N LEU A 101 0.43 -10.99 -15.12
CA LEU A 101 -0.23 -10.56 -16.35
C LEU A 101 -1.25 -11.59 -16.85
N GLY A 102 -0.90 -12.88 -16.81
CA GLY A 102 -1.78 -13.98 -17.19
C GLY A 102 -3.02 -14.06 -16.30
N MET A 103 -2.83 -14.01 -14.98
CA MET A 103 -3.92 -14.04 -14.00
C MET A 103 -4.85 -12.83 -14.14
N ARG A 104 -4.28 -11.64 -14.37
CA ARG A 104 -5.07 -10.44 -14.61
C ARG A 104 -5.95 -10.55 -15.85
N ARG A 105 -5.41 -11.07 -16.96
CA ARG A 105 -6.22 -11.28 -18.19
C ARG A 105 -7.37 -12.23 -17.92
N ARG A 106 -7.11 -13.35 -17.25
CA ARG A 106 -8.16 -14.31 -16.87
C ARG A 106 -9.23 -13.65 -15.98
N LEU A 107 -8.83 -12.84 -14.99
CA LEU A 107 -9.77 -12.10 -14.16
C LEU A 107 -10.61 -11.13 -14.99
N GLN A 108 -10.00 -10.40 -15.91
CA GLN A 108 -10.70 -9.47 -16.79
C GLN A 108 -11.70 -10.20 -17.70
N ASP A 109 -11.36 -11.40 -18.18
CA ASP A 109 -12.27 -12.24 -18.96
C ASP A 109 -13.46 -12.71 -18.11
N VAL A 110 -13.21 -13.14 -16.87
CA VAL A 110 -14.26 -13.51 -15.89
C VAL A 110 -15.20 -12.33 -15.66
N LEU A 111 -14.66 -11.15 -15.33
CA LEU A 111 -15.44 -9.94 -15.09
C LEU A 111 -16.24 -9.52 -16.32
N SER A 112 -15.66 -9.63 -17.51
CA SER A 112 -16.33 -9.29 -18.78
C SER A 112 -17.51 -10.24 -19.04
N ARG A 113 -17.32 -11.55 -18.80
CA ARG A 113 -18.41 -12.54 -18.91
C ARG A 113 -19.53 -12.27 -17.89
N GLN A 114 -19.17 -11.93 -16.66
CA GLN A 114 -20.14 -11.60 -15.60
C GLN A 114 -20.94 -10.34 -15.93
N LEU A 115 -20.28 -9.28 -16.40
CA LEU A 115 -20.95 -8.06 -16.85
C LEU A 115 -21.89 -8.33 -18.04
N ALA A 116 -21.45 -9.15 -19.01
CA ALA A 116 -22.27 -9.50 -20.17
C ALA A 116 -23.54 -10.29 -19.78
N ARG A 117 -23.45 -11.14 -18.76
CA ARG A 117 -24.60 -11.88 -18.20
C ARG A 117 -25.56 -11.02 -17.39
N LYS A 118 -25.16 -9.80 -16.99
CA LYS A 118 -25.95 -8.88 -16.15
C LYS A 118 -26.51 -9.52 -14.88
N SER A 119 -25.85 -10.53 -14.31
CA SER A 119 -26.46 -11.40 -13.31
C SER A 119 -25.70 -11.43 -12.00
N ALA A 120 -26.45 -11.58 -10.91
CA ALA A 120 -25.97 -12.01 -9.60
C ALA A 120 -25.84 -13.54 -9.51
N GLU A 121 -25.95 -14.24 -10.64
CA GLU A 121 -25.72 -15.68 -10.75
C GLU A 121 -24.33 -16.07 -10.26
N ALA A 122 -24.27 -17.29 -9.71
CA ALA A 122 -23.03 -17.87 -9.28
C ALA A 122 -22.02 -17.93 -10.43
N LEU A 123 -20.74 -17.74 -10.09
CA LEU A 123 -19.62 -17.97 -11.00
C LEU A 123 -19.70 -19.40 -11.55
N THR A 124 -19.26 -19.58 -12.81
CA THR A 124 -19.02 -20.93 -13.32
C THR A 124 -17.90 -21.59 -12.52
N SER A 125 -17.82 -22.94 -12.53
CA SER A 125 -16.74 -23.67 -11.83
C SER A 125 -15.36 -23.14 -12.20
N ASP A 126 -15.13 -22.90 -13.49
CA ASP A 126 -13.86 -22.40 -14.02
C ASP A 126 -13.59 -20.94 -13.59
N ASP A 127 -14.61 -20.09 -13.61
CA ASP A 127 -14.49 -18.70 -13.16
C ASP A 127 -14.19 -18.64 -11.65
N ALA A 128 -14.82 -19.52 -10.86
CA ALA A 128 -14.61 -19.62 -9.42
C ALA A 128 -13.19 -20.09 -9.09
N GLU A 129 -12.62 -21.02 -9.86
CA GLU A 129 -11.24 -21.47 -9.71
C GLU A 129 -10.25 -20.31 -9.92
N VAL A 130 -10.44 -19.51 -10.98
CA VAL A 130 -9.60 -18.34 -11.24
C VAL A 130 -9.64 -17.35 -10.07
N VAL A 131 -10.84 -17.06 -9.55
CA VAL A 131 -11.01 -16.17 -8.39
C VAL A 131 -10.34 -16.73 -7.14
N ASN A 132 -10.45 -18.05 -6.91
CA ASN A 132 -9.81 -18.71 -5.77
C ASN A 132 -8.28 -18.64 -5.84
N VAL A 133 -7.68 -18.92 -7.01
CA VAL A 133 -6.21 -18.83 -7.20
C VAL A 133 -5.72 -17.41 -6.97
N ILE A 134 -6.44 -16.41 -7.49
CA ILE A 134 -6.11 -15.00 -7.27
C ILE A 134 -6.22 -14.64 -5.79
N SER A 135 -7.27 -15.09 -5.10
CA SER A 135 -7.48 -14.84 -3.68
C SER A 135 -6.34 -15.44 -2.84
N GLN A 136 -5.96 -16.69 -3.11
CA GLN A 136 -4.83 -17.34 -2.43
C GLN A 136 -3.52 -16.58 -2.65
N MET A 137 -3.24 -16.18 -3.90
CA MET A 137 -2.04 -15.41 -4.23
C MET A 137 -1.95 -14.07 -3.48
N LEU A 138 -3.10 -13.43 -3.21
CA LEU A 138 -3.16 -12.18 -2.46
C LEU A 138 -3.02 -12.38 -0.95
N VAL A 139 -3.51 -13.49 -0.41
CA VAL A 139 -3.41 -13.82 1.02
C VAL A 139 -1.98 -14.20 1.42
N MET A 140 -1.26 -14.93 0.56
CA MET A 140 0.11 -15.38 0.82
C MET A 140 1.16 -14.25 0.90
N ASP A 141 0.77 -13.01 0.57
CA ASP A 141 1.66 -11.84 0.54
C ASP A 141 1.62 -11.00 1.84
N VAL A 142 0.90 -11.46 2.86
CA VAL A 142 0.64 -10.72 4.12
C VAL A 142 1.59 -11.12 5.27
N GLU A 143 2.52 -12.06 5.03
CA GLU A 143 3.50 -12.54 6.02
C GLU A 143 4.80 -11.71 6.08
#